data_AF-A0AA43DNQ2-F1
#
_entry.id   AF-A0AA43DNQ2-F1
#
_cell.length_a   1.000
_cell.length_b   1.000
_cell.length_c   1.000
_cell.angle_alpha   90.00
_cell.angle_beta   90.00
_cell.angle_gamma   90.00
#
_symmetry.space_group_name_H-M   'P 1'
#
loop_
_entity.id
_entity.type
_entity.pdbx_description
1 polymer ?
#
loop_
_entity_poly.entity_id
_entity_poly.type
_entity_poly.pdbx_seq_one_letter_code
_entity_poly.pdbx_strand_id
1 'polypeptide(L)'
;MAVTVPQAPFIVLDENYVIVGVGPAAEAQFGPLAGRVVWDGFPGSEPLFRPHYERARRTGEPVEFVQFYEGTVAHIRAVPAGDRLELYWERLLNLDTLTLDGLHSSIVEAIDLLDDREADMLKREMRGHLHVIEGGT
;
A
#
# COMPACT_ATOMS: atom_id res chain seq x y z
N MET A 1 20.41 16.98 -18.79
CA MET A 1 19.60 17.03 -17.56
C MET A 1 19.09 15.64 -17.28
N ALA A 2 19.45 15.04 -16.14
CA ALA A 2 18.88 13.77 -15.72
C ALA A 2 17.50 14.04 -15.10
N VAL A 3 16.46 13.41 -15.66
CA VAL A 3 15.10 13.48 -15.10
C VAL A 3 15.03 12.40 -14.01
N THR A 4 15.06 12.81 -12.74
CA THR A 4 14.86 11.88 -11.63
C THR A 4 13.37 11.62 -11.51
N VAL A 5 12.91 10.48 -12.00
CA VAL A 5 11.54 10.00 -11.73
C VAL A 5 11.45 9.69 -10.23
N PRO A 6 10.48 10.24 -9.48
CA PRO A 6 10.30 9.89 -8.07
C PRO A 6 10.06 8.37 -7.98
N GLN A 7 10.97 7.65 -7.34
CA GLN A 7 10.74 6.24 -7.04
C GLN A 7 9.80 6.13 -5.86
N ALA A 8 8.75 5.32 -6.00
CA ALA A 8 7.89 4.98 -4.88
C ALA A 8 8.73 4.36 -3.76
N PRO A 9 8.51 4.76 -2.49
CA PRO A 9 9.22 4.16 -1.38
C PRO A 9 8.84 2.68 -1.26
N PHE A 10 9.84 1.86 -0.90
CA PHE A 10 9.65 0.43 -0.76
C PHE A 10 10.51 -0.19 0.33
N ILE A 11 10.09 -1.35 0.83
CA ILE A 11 10.89 -2.26 1.66
C ILE A 11 10.76 -3.69 1.13
N VAL A 12 11.72 -4.54 1.48
CA VAL A 12 11.72 -5.97 1.16
C VAL A 12 11.71 -6.76 2.45
N LEU A 13 10.77 -7.68 2.56
CA LEU A 13 10.61 -8.57 3.72
C LEU A 13 11.04 -10.00 3.37
N ASP A 14 11.69 -10.67 4.30
CA ASP A 14 11.87 -12.13 4.27
C ASP A 14 10.63 -12.87 4.80
N GLU A 15 10.66 -14.20 4.78
CA GLU A 15 9.59 -15.07 5.27
C GLU A 15 9.15 -14.79 6.72
N ASN A 16 10.02 -14.27 7.57
CA ASN A 16 9.77 -13.94 8.97
C ASN A 16 9.35 -12.48 9.19
N TYR A 17 9.05 -11.75 8.10
CA TYR A 17 8.71 -10.33 8.11
C TYR A 17 9.85 -9.42 8.59
N VAL A 18 11.10 -9.89 8.50
CA VAL A 18 12.30 -9.08 8.74
C VAL A 18 12.57 -8.24 7.49
N ILE A 19 12.83 -6.95 7.70
CA ILE A 19 13.20 -6.01 6.64
C ILE A 19 14.62 -6.33 6.18
N VAL A 20 14.76 -6.91 5.00
CA VAL A 20 16.06 -7.30 4.39
C VAL A 20 16.51 -6.35 3.29
N GLY A 21 15.66 -5.41 2.87
CA GLY A 21 15.97 -4.37 1.90
C GLY A 21 15.13 -3.13 2.12
N VAL A 22 15.70 -1.96 1.84
CA VAL A 22 15.03 -0.66 1.98
C VAL A 22 15.36 0.18 0.76
N GLY A 23 14.34 0.73 0.11
CA GLY A 23 14.51 1.65 -1.01
C GLY A 23 15.00 3.03 -0.54
N PRO A 24 15.72 3.80 -1.38
CA PRO A 24 16.28 5.09 -0.98
C PRO A 24 15.24 6.09 -0.44
N ALA A 25 14.03 6.10 -1.03
CA ALA A 25 12.94 6.97 -0.58
C ALA A 25 12.37 6.53 0.79
N ALA A 26 12.32 5.23 1.06
CA ALA A 26 11.90 4.70 2.36
C ALA A 26 12.96 4.96 3.44
N GLU A 27 14.24 4.76 3.12
CA GLU A 27 15.37 5.03 4.02
C GLU A 27 15.42 6.52 4.39
N ALA A 28 15.17 7.42 3.43
CA ALA A 28 15.10 8.86 3.70
C ALA A 28 13.91 9.24 4.61
N GLN A 29 12.80 8.50 4.54
CA GLN A 29 11.60 8.78 5.32
C GLN A 29 11.69 8.23 6.75
N PHE A 30 12.20 7.00 6.91
CA PHE A 30 12.13 6.27 8.18
C PHE A 30 13.49 6.00 8.83
N GLY A 31 14.59 6.32 8.13
CA GLY A 31 15.93 5.95 8.55
C GLY A 31 16.21 4.45 8.38
N PRO A 32 17.23 3.92 9.08
CA PRO A 32 17.67 2.53 8.91
C PRO A 32 16.68 1.54 9.50
N LEU A 33 15.92 0.90 8.61
CA LEU A 33 14.93 -0.13 8.95
C LEU A 33 15.44 -1.57 8.83
N ALA A 34 16.52 -1.78 8.07
CA ALA A 34 17.03 -3.12 7.79
C ALA A 34 17.40 -3.90 9.06
N GLY A 35 17.09 -5.19 9.07
CA GLY A 35 17.31 -6.12 10.18
C GLY A 35 16.22 -6.14 11.26
N ARG A 36 15.18 -5.32 11.14
CA ARG A 36 14.06 -5.28 12.09
C ARG A 36 12.87 -6.09 11.59
N VAL A 37 12.09 -6.67 12.49
CA VAL A 37 10.76 -7.17 12.15
C VAL A 37 9.86 -5.96 11.87
N VAL A 38 9.16 -5.97 10.74
CA VAL A 38 8.36 -4.82 10.29
C VAL A 38 7.32 -4.39 11.34
N TRP A 39 6.73 -5.36 12.04
CA TRP A 39 5.73 -5.12 13.07
C TRP A 39 6.26 -4.38 14.30
N ASP A 40 7.55 -4.54 14.62
CA ASP A 40 8.20 -3.82 15.72
C ASP A 40 8.44 -2.35 15.37
N GLY A 41 8.65 -2.07 14.08
CA GLY A 41 8.82 -0.71 13.56
C GLY A 41 7.51 0.07 13.43
N PHE A 42 6.38 -0.65 13.33
CA PHE A 42 5.06 -0.08 13.12
C PHE A 42 4.04 -0.74 14.08
N PRO A 43 3.93 -0.29 15.34
CA PRO A 43 3.07 -0.92 16.34
C PRO A 43 1.58 -0.98 15.92
N GLY A 44 0.93 -2.11 16.13
CA GLY A 44 -0.50 -2.30 15.82
C GLY A 44 -0.82 -2.47 14.33
N SER A 45 0.20 -2.40 13.45
CA SER A 45 0.04 -2.56 12.00
C SER A 45 -0.24 -4.02 11.60
N GLU A 46 0.34 -4.99 12.31
CA GLU A 46 0.26 -6.42 12.01
C GLU A 46 -1.14 -6.93 11.61
N PRO A 47 -2.20 -6.78 12.43
CA PRO A 47 -3.53 -7.27 12.08
C PRO A 47 -4.14 -6.58 10.85
N LEU A 48 -3.68 -5.38 10.50
CA LEU A 48 -4.15 -4.62 9.35
C LEU A 48 -3.48 -5.10 8.05
N PHE A 49 -2.19 -5.37 8.08
CA PHE A 49 -1.41 -5.63 6.86
C PHE A 49 -1.13 -7.12 6.60
N ARG A 50 -0.92 -7.92 7.66
CA ARG A 50 -0.51 -9.33 7.53
C ARG A 50 -1.45 -10.14 6.62
N PRO A 51 -2.78 -10.05 6.71
CA PRO A 51 -3.67 -10.84 5.85
C PRO A 51 -3.42 -10.61 4.35
N HIS A 52 -3.07 -9.38 3.96
CA HIS A 52 -2.77 -9.03 2.56
C HIS A 52 -1.41 -9.59 2.13
N TYR A 53 -0.42 -9.55 3.02
CA TYR A 53 0.93 -10.06 2.75
C TYR A 53 0.93 -11.58 2.61
N GLU A 54 0.21 -12.28 3.50
CA GLU A 54 0.01 -13.72 3.42
C GLU A 54 -0.75 -14.11 2.16
N ARG A 55 -1.77 -13.32 1.77
CA ARG A 55 -2.47 -13.52 0.51
C ARG A 55 -1.51 -13.43 -0.68
N ALA A 56 -0.70 -12.38 -0.77
CA ALA A 56 0.27 -12.19 -1.85
C ALA A 56 1.27 -13.35 -1.95
N ARG A 57 1.80 -13.80 -0.80
CA ARG A 57 2.71 -14.97 -0.74
C ARG A 57 2.03 -16.25 -1.21
N ARG A 58 0.83 -16.51 -0.72
CA ARG A 58 0.08 -17.74 -1.02
C ARG A 58 -0.34 -17.82 -2.48
N THR A 59 -0.75 -16.71 -3.09
CA THR A 59 -1.20 -16.68 -4.48
C THR A 59 -0.04 -16.53 -5.46
N GLY A 60 1.10 -15.99 -5.02
CA GLY A 60 2.19 -15.60 -5.93
C GLY A 60 1.82 -14.40 -6.81
N GLU A 61 0.72 -13.71 -6.50
CA GLU A 61 0.23 -12.56 -7.25
C GLU A 61 0.38 -11.27 -6.44
N PRO A 62 0.63 -10.12 -7.09
CA PRO A 62 0.59 -8.82 -6.42
C PRO A 62 -0.77 -8.55 -5.79
N VAL A 63 -0.76 -8.06 -4.54
CA VAL A 63 -1.97 -7.62 -3.83
C VAL A 63 -1.89 -6.12 -3.59
N GLU A 64 -2.91 -5.40 -4.06
CA GLU A 64 -3.07 -3.96 -3.88
C GLU A 64 -4.24 -3.67 -2.95
N PHE A 65 -4.08 -2.74 -2.02
CA PHE A 65 -5.11 -2.36 -1.06
C PHE A 65 -4.85 -0.96 -0.50
N VAL A 66 -5.90 -0.29 -0.02
CA VAL A 66 -5.80 0.99 0.68
C VAL A 66 -5.93 0.74 2.16
N GLN A 67 -5.05 1.33 2.96
CA GLN A 67 -5.07 1.17 4.40
C GLN A 67 -4.86 2.51 5.11
N PHE A 68 -5.67 2.72 6.15
CA PHE A 68 -5.44 3.78 7.12
C PHE A 68 -4.57 3.27 8.26
N TYR A 69 -3.52 4.01 8.61
CA TYR A 69 -2.64 3.72 9.74
C TYR A 69 -1.99 5.02 10.25
N GLU A 70 -2.06 5.26 11.57
CA GLU A 70 -1.48 6.43 12.24
C GLU A 70 -1.73 7.78 11.55
N GLY A 71 -2.99 8.04 11.17
CA GLY A 71 -3.36 9.30 10.53
C GLY A 71 -3.11 9.36 9.03
N THR A 72 -2.44 8.36 8.44
CA THR A 72 -2.15 8.31 7.02
C THR A 72 -3.04 7.31 6.30
N VAL A 73 -3.61 7.70 5.15
CA VAL A 73 -4.22 6.79 4.18
C VAL A 73 -3.21 6.55 3.06
N ALA A 74 -2.84 5.29 2.86
CA ALA A 74 -1.89 4.90 1.82
C ALA A 74 -2.44 3.78 0.94
N HIS A 75 -2.14 3.86 -0.35
CA HIS A 75 -2.25 2.74 -1.27
C HIS A 75 -0.99 1.87 -1.13
N ILE A 76 -1.16 0.61 -0.79
CA ILE A 76 -0.07 -0.35 -0.62
C ILE A 76 -0.15 -1.41 -1.69
N ARG A 77 1.02 -1.76 -2.24
CA ARG A 77 1.20 -2.87 -3.16
C ARG A 77 2.22 -3.85 -2.59
N ALA A 78 1.76 -5.06 -2.30
CA ALA A 78 2.60 -6.18 -1.87
C ALA A 78 2.87 -7.10 -3.05
N VAL A 79 4.14 -7.23 -3.45
CA VAL A 79 4.60 -8.00 -4.62
C VAL A 79 5.44 -9.18 -4.15
N PRO A 80 5.00 -10.43 -4.37
CA PRO A 80 5.81 -11.60 -4.05
C PRO A 80 7.00 -11.70 -5.02
N ALA A 81 8.18 -12.00 -4.47
CA ALA A 81 9.43 -12.11 -5.22
C ALA A 81 10.26 -13.30 -4.68
N GLY A 82 9.92 -14.51 -5.13
CA GLY A 82 10.53 -15.74 -4.61
C GLY A 82 10.11 -15.99 -3.15
N ASP A 83 11.09 -16.10 -2.26
CA ASP A 83 10.93 -16.22 -0.80
C ASP A 83 10.70 -14.86 -0.10
N ARG A 84 10.70 -13.76 -0.86
CA ARG A 84 10.57 -12.40 -0.35
C ARG A 84 9.24 -11.76 -0.72
N LEU A 85 8.95 -10.68 -0.02
CA LEU A 85 7.82 -9.80 -0.30
C LEU A 85 8.31 -8.36 -0.42
N GLU A 86 8.13 -7.75 -1.58
CA GLU A 86 8.40 -6.33 -1.78
C GLU A 86 7.13 -5.53 -1.48
N LEU A 87 7.25 -4.49 -0.68
CA LEU A 87 6.15 -3.63 -0.27
C LEU A 87 6.41 -2.22 -0.78
N TYR A 88 5.45 -1.69 -1.53
CA TYR A 88 5.45 -0.32 -2.03
C TYR A 88 4.27 0.43 -1.43
N TRP A 89 4.42 1.73 -1.19
CA TRP A 89 3.30 2.56 -0.77
C TRP A 89 3.29 3.93 -1.42
N GLU A 90 2.08 4.43 -1.64
CA GLU A 90 1.79 5.79 -2.08
C GLU A 90 0.85 6.42 -1.05
N ARG A 91 1.26 7.55 -0.48
CA ARG A 91 0.41 8.31 0.44
C ARG A 91 -0.68 9.01 -0.37
N LEU A 92 -1.94 8.68 -0.06
CA LEU A 92 -3.09 9.33 -0.68
C LEU A 92 -3.52 10.56 0.12
N LEU A 93 -3.56 10.42 1.45
CA LEU A 93 -4.02 11.46 2.35
C LEU A 93 -3.34 11.36 3.71
N ASN A 94 -3.27 12.49 4.43
CA ASN A 94 -2.91 12.54 5.83
C ASN A 94 -3.97 13.35 6.59
N LEU A 95 -4.49 12.80 7.68
CA LEU A 95 -5.43 13.49 8.54
C LEU A 95 -4.72 14.61 9.30
N ASP A 96 -5.19 15.83 9.14
CA ASP A 96 -4.80 16.93 10.00
C ASP A 96 -5.56 16.82 11.33
N THR A 97 -4.88 16.36 12.37
CA THR A 97 -5.45 16.23 13.72
C THR A 97 -5.16 17.44 14.62
N LEU A 98 -4.53 18.50 14.09
CA LEU A 98 -4.13 19.66 14.88
C LEU A 98 -5.32 20.54 15.26
N THR A 99 -6.37 20.58 14.44
CA THR A 99 -7.59 21.35 14.68
C THR A 99 -8.83 20.54 14.32
N LEU A 100 -9.98 20.85 14.95
CA LEU A 100 -11.24 20.18 14.61
C LEU A 100 -11.68 20.48 13.17
N ASP A 101 -11.43 21.70 12.68
CA ASP A 101 -11.72 22.08 11.29
C ASP A 101 -10.81 21.33 10.32
N GLY A 102 -9.51 21.23 10.61
CA GLY A 102 -8.55 20.44 9.83
C GLY A 102 -8.95 18.96 9.79
N LEU A 103 -9.34 18.39 10.93
CA LEU A 103 -9.79 17.00 11.01
C LEU A 103 -11.06 16.78 10.19
N HIS A 104 -12.04 17.68 10.32
CA HIS A 104 -13.28 17.61 9.55
C HIS A 104 -13.00 17.66 8.04
N SER A 105 -12.17 18.60 7.58
CA SER A 105 -11.77 18.71 6.18
C SER A 105 -11.06 17.46 5.67
N SER A 106 -10.07 16.95 6.41
CA SER A 106 -9.36 15.73 6.00
C SER A 106 -10.25 14.48 5.99
N ILE A 107 -11.26 14.39 6.87
CA ILE A 107 -12.22 13.28 6.85
C ILE A 107 -13.11 13.35 5.61
N VAL A 108 -13.63 14.53 5.26
CA VAL A 108 -14.45 14.70 4.06
C VAL A 108 -13.65 14.30 2.81
N GLU A 109 -12.41 14.78 2.72
CA GLU A 109 -11.52 14.46 1.60
C GLU A 109 -11.17 12.96 1.52
N ALA A 110 -11.04 12.29 2.68
CA ALA A 110 -10.84 10.84 2.75
C ALA A 110 -12.06 10.05 2.24
N ILE A 111 -13.27 10.51 2.55
CA ILE A 111 -14.53 9.88 2.10
C ILE A 111 -14.65 10.03 0.58
N ASP A 112 -14.48 11.24 0.05
CA ASP A 112 -14.56 11.50 -1.38
C ASP A 112 -13.58 10.63 -2.18
N LEU A 113 -12.35 10.48 -1.68
CA LEU A 113 -11.32 9.62 -2.28
C LEU A 113 -11.73 8.14 -2.30
N LEU A 114 -12.39 7.65 -1.24
CA LEU A 114 -12.87 6.27 -1.17
C LEU A 114 -14.00 6.02 -2.17
N ASP A 115 -14.93 6.96 -2.29
CA ASP A 115 -16.07 6.89 -3.22
C ASP A 115 -15.58 6.86 -4.68
N ASP A 116 -14.64 7.75 -5.04
CA ASP A 116 -14.03 7.77 -6.37
C ASP A 116 -13.33 6.44 -6.69
N ARG A 117 -12.64 5.86 -5.71
CA ARG A 117 -11.90 4.61 -5.89
C ARG A 117 -12.82 3.40 -6.01
N GLU A 118 -13.91 3.36 -5.25
CA GLU A 118 -14.94 2.32 -5.40
C GLU A 118 -15.52 2.35 -6.83
N ALA A 119 -15.82 3.55 -7.34
CA ALA A 119 -16.31 3.71 -8.71
C ALA A 119 -15.29 3.20 -9.76
N ASP A 120 -14.01 3.49 -9.57
CA ASP A 120 -12.93 3.02 -10.46
C ASP A 120 -12.68 1.50 -10.39
N MET A 121 -12.84 0.89 -9.21
CA MET A 121 -12.79 -0.57 -9.05
C MET A 121 -13.95 -1.23 -9.77
N LEU A 122 -15.17 -0.74 -9.57
CA LEU A 122 -16.38 -1.26 -10.20
C LEU A 122 -16.26 -1.18 -11.74
N LYS A 123 -15.74 -0.07 -12.26
CA LYS A 123 -15.52 0.14 -13.69
C LYS A 123 -14.47 -0.82 -14.27
N ARG A 124 -13.44 -1.16 -13.51
CA ARG A 124 -12.41 -2.15 -13.91
C ARG A 124 -12.98 -3.57 -13.93
N GLU A 125 -13.76 -3.96 -12.93
CA GLU A 125 -14.45 -5.27 -12.91
C GLU A 125 -15.42 -5.40 -14.09
N MET A 126 -16.24 -4.38 -14.36
CA MET A 126 -17.15 -4.37 -15.50
C MET A 126 -16.43 -4.52 -16.84
N ARG A 127 -15.27 -3.84 -17.01
CA ARG A 127 -14.43 -3.99 -18.21
C ARG A 127 -13.82 -5.39 -18.32
N GLY A 128 -13.40 -5.99 -17.21
CA GLY A 128 -12.92 -7.38 -17.18
C GLY A 128 -13.98 -8.38 -17.63
N HIS A 129 -15.23 -8.22 -17.16
CA HIS A 129 -16.35 -9.07 -17.58
C HIS A 129 -16.75 -8.88 -19.04
N LEU A 130 -16.68 -7.67 -19.59
CA LEU A 130 -16.95 -7.42 -21.02
C LEU A 130 -15.96 -8.15 -21.94
N HIS A 131 -14.69 -8.28 -21.55
CA HIS A 131 -13.70 -9.02 -22.33
C HIS A 131 -13.86 -10.54 -22.29
N VAL A 132 -14.55 -11.08 -21.29
CA VAL A 132 -14.83 -12.54 -21.20
C VAL A 132 -15.97 -12.94 -22.15
N ILE A 133 -16.91 -12.05 -22.44
CA ILE A 133 -18.07 -12.35 -23.30
C ILE A 133 -17.68 -12.33 -24.80
N GLU A 134 -16.68 -11.55 -25.20
CA GLU A 134 -16.21 -11.51 -26.61
C GLU A 134 -15.25 -12.66 -26.98
N GLY A 135 -14.77 -13.45 -25.99
CA GLY A 135 -13.89 -14.60 -26.19
C GLY A 135 -14.57 -15.97 -26.09
N GLY A 136 -15.87 -16.02 -25.80
CA GLY A 136 -16.66 -17.25 -25.71
C GLY A 136 -17.37 -17.53 -27.04
N THR A 137 -16.82 -18.47 -27.80
CA THR A 137 -17.44 -19.17 -28.95
C THR A 137 -18.87 -19.61 -28.72
#